data_AF-A0A5C7JCQ8-F1
#
_entry.id   AF-A0A5C7JCQ8-F1
#
_cell.length_a   1.000
_cell.length_b   1.000
_cell.length_c   1.000
_cell.angle_alpha   90.00
_cell.angle_beta   90.00
_cell.angle_gamma   90.00
#
_symmetry.space_group_name_H-M   'P 1'
#
loop_
_entity.id
_entity.type
_entity.pdbx_description
1 polymer ?
#
loop_
_entity_poly.entity_id
_entity_poly.type
_entity_poly.pdbx_seq_one_letter_code
_entity_poly.pdbx_strand_id
1 'polypeptide(L)'
;MLFSLVVFLHQRDIANEEARLRFSFRAKEVSGAVRERLATYESLLQAGTTFLRTAPLADRNDWQRFVAGLHVQKKFPGIQGMGFARHIPASALQEHEDNVRAAGFPEYSVRPAGTRAEYTSIIWLEPFDWRNQRAFGYDMFAEPTRRAAMERARDTGEPALTRKVKLVQETSEAPQAGFLIGVGAIKCHPSRRRRIS
;
A
#
# COMPACT_ATOMS: atom_id res chain seq x y z
N MET A 1 62.88 -8.38 9.47
CA MET A 1 61.88 -7.31 9.25
C MET A 1 61.06 -7.51 7.97
N LEU A 2 61.67 -7.76 6.80
CA LEU A 2 60.93 -8.01 5.54
C LEU A 2 59.95 -9.20 5.59
N PHE A 3 60.37 -10.35 6.14
CA PHE A 3 59.49 -11.52 6.28
C PHE A 3 58.24 -11.23 7.11
N SER A 4 58.40 -10.55 8.25
CA SER A 4 57.29 -10.13 9.11
C SER A 4 56.34 -9.16 8.41
N LEU A 5 56.86 -8.24 7.58
CA LEU A 5 56.05 -7.33 6.77
C LEU A 5 55.24 -8.07 5.71
N VAL A 6 55.85 -9.03 5.00
CA VAL A 6 55.16 -9.85 3.99
C VAL A 6 54.05 -10.68 4.62
N VAL A 7 54.33 -11.33 5.76
CA VAL A 7 53.32 -12.10 6.51
C VAL A 7 52.18 -11.19 6.98
N PHE A 8 52.50 -10.00 7.51
CA PHE A 8 51.48 -9.04 7.94
C PHE A 8 50.59 -8.56 6.79
N LEU A 9 51.17 -8.22 5.64
CA LEU A 9 50.41 -7.80 4.46
C LEU A 9 49.52 -8.94 3.95
N HIS A 10 50.04 -10.16 3.88
CA HIS A 10 49.27 -11.34 3.47
C HIS A 10 48.11 -11.64 4.43
N GLN A 11 48.35 -11.58 5.74
CA GLN A 11 47.30 -11.76 6.76
C GLN A 11 46.24 -10.66 6.68
N ARG A 12 46.65 -9.41 6.42
CA ARG A 12 45.73 -8.28 6.23
C ARG A 12 44.86 -8.49 4.98
N ASP A 13 45.44 -9.00 3.90
CA ASP A 13 44.71 -9.26 2.65
C ASP A 13 43.70 -10.39 2.82
N ILE A 14 44.08 -11.51 3.47
CA ILE A 14 43.14 -12.59 3.83
C ILE A 14 42.00 -12.05 4.72
N ALA A 15 42.34 -11.31 5.78
CA ALA A 15 41.34 -10.76 6.70
C ALA A 15 40.37 -9.79 5.98
N ASN A 16 40.88 -8.98 5.06
CA ASN A 16 40.06 -8.07 4.24
C ASN A 16 39.17 -8.83 3.26
N GLU A 17 39.68 -9.88 2.62
CA GLU A 17 38.92 -10.70 1.68
C GLU A 17 37.80 -11.46 2.40
N GLU A 18 38.10 -12.07 3.55
CA GLU A 18 37.08 -12.68 4.39
C GLU A 18 36.04 -11.67 4.87
N ALA A 19 36.44 -10.47 5.30
CA ALA A 19 35.51 -9.43 5.71
C ALA A 19 34.61 -8.99 4.55
N ARG A 20 35.15 -8.87 3.33
CA ARG A 20 34.38 -8.57 2.11
C ARG A 20 33.40 -9.68 1.74
N LEU A 21 33.81 -10.94 1.83
CA LEU A 21 32.96 -12.09 1.55
C LEU A 21 31.82 -12.19 2.56
N ARG A 22 32.13 -12.06 3.87
CA ARG A 22 31.13 -12.02 4.94
C ARG A 22 30.14 -10.86 4.73
N PHE A 23 30.65 -9.65 4.46
CA PHE A 23 29.80 -8.49 4.18
C PHE A 23 28.89 -8.73 2.96
N SER A 24 29.45 -9.22 1.85
CA SER A 24 28.70 -9.48 0.62
C SER A 24 27.64 -10.56 0.81
N PHE A 25 27.95 -11.61 1.56
CA PHE A 25 26.99 -12.65 1.92
C PHE A 25 25.84 -12.08 2.75
N ARG A 26 26.14 -11.33 3.82
CA ARG A 26 25.12 -10.67 4.65
C ARG A 26 24.27 -9.69 3.87
N ALA A 27 24.89 -8.87 3.01
CA ALA A 27 24.17 -7.93 2.15
C ALA A 27 23.20 -8.64 1.20
N LYS A 28 23.61 -9.79 0.62
CA LYS A 28 22.75 -10.63 -0.20
C LYS A 28 21.59 -11.24 0.60
N GLU A 29 21.85 -11.77 1.80
CA GLU A 29 20.80 -12.30 2.67
C GLU A 29 19.74 -11.24 2.98
N VAL A 30 20.17 -10.06 3.43
CA VAL A 30 19.26 -8.96 3.76
C VAL A 30 18.48 -8.48 2.52
N SER A 31 19.16 -8.33 1.38
CA SER A 31 18.51 -7.95 0.11
C SER A 31 17.49 -9.00 -0.36
N GLY A 32 17.81 -10.29 -0.17
CA GLY A 32 16.90 -11.39 -0.47
C GLY A 32 15.64 -11.31 0.38
N ALA A 33 15.80 -11.18 1.70
CA ALA A 33 14.67 -11.08 2.64
C ALA A 33 13.76 -9.86 2.36
N VAL A 34 14.34 -8.73 1.94
CA VAL A 34 13.55 -7.55 1.55
C VAL A 34 12.74 -7.84 0.28
N ARG A 35 13.35 -8.46 -0.74
CA ARG A 35 12.67 -8.81 -1.99
C ARG A 35 11.53 -9.80 -1.78
N GLU A 36 11.76 -10.84 -0.99
CA GLU A 36 10.74 -11.84 -0.66
C GLU A 36 9.54 -11.21 0.05
N ARG A 37 9.80 -10.27 0.97
CA ARG A 37 8.73 -9.54 1.66
C ARG A 37 7.94 -8.62 0.72
N LEU A 38 8.61 -7.94 -0.21
CA LEU A 38 7.91 -7.13 -1.23
C LEU A 38 7.05 -7.98 -2.16
N ALA A 39 7.55 -9.13 -2.62
CA ALA A 39 6.77 -10.07 -3.44
C ALA A 39 5.54 -10.61 -2.69
N THR A 40 5.67 -10.81 -1.39
CA THR A 40 4.55 -11.20 -0.52
C THR A 40 3.48 -10.10 -0.45
N TYR A 41 3.89 -8.83 -0.31
CA TYR A 41 2.95 -7.70 -0.31
C TYR A 41 2.26 -7.52 -1.66
N GLU A 42 2.98 -7.77 -2.76
CA GLU A 42 2.44 -7.77 -4.10
C GLU A 42 1.32 -8.80 -4.27
N SER A 43 1.57 -10.03 -3.81
CA SER A 43 0.58 -11.12 -3.84
C SER A 43 -0.68 -10.78 -3.04
N LEU A 44 -0.53 -10.09 -1.89
CA LEU A 44 -1.66 -9.63 -1.08
C LEU A 44 -2.51 -8.58 -1.83
N LEU A 45 -1.87 -7.64 -2.52
CA LEU A 45 -2.55 -6.65 -3.34
C LEU A 45 -3.28 -7.30 -4.52
N GLN A 46 -2.64 -8.26 -5.20
CA GLN A 46 -3.26 -9.03 -6.27
C GLN A 46 -4.49 -9.81 -5.79
N ALA A 47 -4.43 -10.42 -4.59
CA ALA A 47 -5.59 -11.06 -3.99
C ALA A 47 -6.75 -10.06 -3.75
N GLY A 48 -6.44 -8.86 -3.26
CA GLY A 48 -7.42 -7.79 -3.07
C GLY A 48 -8.08 -7.31 -4.37
N THR A 49 -7.28 -7.09 -5.42
CA THR A 49 -7.83 -6.73 -6.75
C THR A 49 -8.72 -7.82 -7.32
N THR A 50 -8.33 -9.09 -7.15
CA THR A 50 -9.11 -10.24 -7.60
C THR A 50 -10.46 -10.27 -6.89
N PHE A 51 -10.48 -10.12 -5.57
CA PHE A 51 -11.72 -10.00 -4.79
C PHE A 51 -12.63 -8.89 -5.33
N LEU A 52 -12.10 -7.69 -5.57
CA LEU A 52 -12.87 -6.55 -6.08
C LEU A 52 -13.42 -6.77 -7.51
N ARG A 53 -12.72 -7.53 -8.34
CA ARG A 53 -13.12 -7.84 -9.72
C ARG A 53 -14.15 -8.96 -9.78
N THR A 54 -14.08 -9.95 -8.89
CA THR A 54 -14.96 -11.12 -8.90
C THR A 54 -16.24 -10.91 -8.08
N ALA A 55 -16.22 -9.97 -7.12
CA ALA A 55 -17.38 -9.64 -6.29
C ALA A 55 -17.87 -8.20 -6.55
N PRO A 56 -18.55 -7.93 -7.68
CA PRO A 56 -19.00 -6.58 -8.05
C PRO A 56 -20.04 -6.00 -7.07
N LEU A 57 -20.75 -6.85 -6.34
CA LEU A 57 -21.70 -6.45 -5.31
C LEU A 57 -21.10 -6.42 -3.90
N ALA A 58 -19.79 -6.70 -3.74
CA ALA A 58 -19.15 -6.70 -2.45
C ALA A 58 -19.30 -5.34 -1.76
N ASP A 59 -19.60 -5.41 -0.46
CA ASP A 59 -19.72 -4.27 0.43
C ASP A 59 -18.55 -4.20 1.43
N ARG A 60 -18.66 -3.29 2.42
CA ARG A 60 -17.65 -3.11 3.46
C ARG A 60 -17.49 -4.38 4.33
N ASN A 61 -18.58 -5.06 4.67
CA ASN A 61 -18.53 -6.24 5.53
C ASN A 61 -17.87 -7.41 4.80
N ASP A 62 -18.09 -7.54 3.49
CA ASP A 62 -17.38 -8.52 2.67
C ASP A 62 -15.88 -8.24 2.63
N TRP A 63 -15.49 -6.98 2.45
CA TRP A 63 -14.08 -6.56 2.52
C TRP A 63 -13.46 -6.85 3.90
N GLN A 64 -14.17 -6.53 4.98
CA GLN A 64 -13.73 -6.82 6.35
C GLN A 64 -13.49 -8.32 6.55
N ARG A 65 -14.44 -9.17 6.15
CA ARG A 65 -14.30 -10.64 6.25
C ARG A 65 -13.13 -11.16 5.42
N PHE A 66 -12.96 -10.63 4.20
CA PHE A 66 -11.83 -10.95 3.34
C PHE A 66 -10.49 -10.62 4.01
N VAL A 67 -10.30 -9.38 4.46
CA VAL A 67 -9.04 -8.96 5.10
C VAL A 67 -8.80 -9.70 6.42
N ALA A 68 -9.84 -9.94 7.21
CA ALA A 68 -9.75 -10.70 8.45
C ALA A 68 -9.27 -12.15 8.19
N GLY A 69 -9.79 -12.81 7.14
CA GLY A 69 -9.40 -14.17 6.75
C GLY A 69 -7.94 -14.29 6.27
N LEU A 70 -7.35 -13.20 5.77
CA LEU A 70 -5.92 -13.16 5.41
C LEU A 70 -5.01 -13.15 6.65
N HIS A 71 -5.56 -12.82 7.82
CA HIS A 71 -4.82 -12.65 9.07
C HIS A 71 -3.61 -11.70 8.90
N VAL A 72 -3.84 -10.55 8.24
CA VAL A 72 -2.77 -9.67 7.77
C VAL A 72 -1.79 -9.28 8.87
N GLN A 73 -2.31 -8.90 10.03
CA GLN A 73 -1.49 -8.50 11.19
C GLN A 73 -0.60 -9.63 11.73
N LYS A 74 -1.03 -10.89 11.61
CA LYS A 74 -0.26 -12.06 12.09
C LYS A 74 0.72 -12.59 11.06
N LYS A 75 0.31 -12.64 9.78
CA LYS A 75 1.10 -13.23 8.69
C LYS A 75 2.06 -12.26 8.03
N PHE A 76 1.78 -10.95 8.09
CA PHE A 76 2.54 -9.92 7.39
C PHE A 76 2.95 -8.79 8.34
N PRO A 77 3.88 -9.07 9.27
CA PRO A 77 4.39 -8.04 10.18
C PRO A 77 4.96 -6.85 9.39
N GLY A 78 4.52 -5.65 9.77
CA GLY A 78 4.85 -4.39 9.10
C GLY A 78 3.71 -3.81 8.25
N ILE A 79 2.67 -4.58 7.92
CA ILE A 79 1.47 -4.04 7.25
C ILE A 79 0.55 -3.41 8.31
N GLN A 80 0.29 -2.11 8.19
CA GLN A 80 -0.61 -1.38 9.10
C GLN A 80 -2.09 -1.55 8.76
N GLY A 81 -2.40 -1.85 7.49
CA GLY A 81 -3.75 -2.13 7.05
C GLY A 81 -3.83 -2.37 5.55
N MET A 82 -4.98 -2.87 5.12
CA MET A 82 -5.32 -3.08 3.72
C MET A 82 -6.60 -2.33 3.39
N GLY A 83 -6.57 -1.51 2.35
CA GLY A 83 -7.69 -0.64 2.01
C GLY A 83 -7.98 -0.54 0.53
N PHE A 84 -9.17 -0.01 0.23
CA PHE A 84 -9.66 0.28 -1.09
C PHE A 84 -10.02 1.77 -1.19
N ALA A 85 -9.40 2.44 -2.16
CA ALA A 85 -9.71 3.80 -2.52
C ALA A 85 -10.56 3.84 -3.79
N ARG A 86 -11.70 4.54 -3.73
CA ARG A 86 -12.58 4.75 -4.87
C ARG A 86 -12.17 6.02 -5.63
N HIS A 87 -12.18 5.95 -6.96
CA HIS A 87 -12.13 7.12 -7.83
C HIS A 87 -13.51 7.78 -7.93
N ILE A 88 -13.56 9.11 -7.80
CA ILE A 88 -14.78 9.89 -7.70
C ILE A 88 -14.63 11.12 -8.63
N PRO A 89 -15.37 11.18 -9.75
CA PRO A 89 -15.44 12.39 -10.57
C PRO A 89 -15.98 13.57 -9.75
N ALA A 90 -15.55 14.80 -10.05
CA ALA A 90 -16.01 15.99 -9.31
C ALA A 90 -17.55 16.12 -9.27
N SER A 91 -18.24 15.75 -10.35
CA SER A 91 -19.71 15.77 -10.43
C SER A 91 -20.40 14.78 -9.51
N ALA A 92 -19.70 13.73 -9.06
CA ALA A 92 -20.24 12.68 -8.20
C ALA A 92 -19.81 12.81 -6.73
N LEU A 93 -19.06 13.86 -6.38
CA LEU A 93 -18.52 14.02 -5.02
C LEU A 93 -19.63 14.08 -3.96
N GLN A 94 -20.64 14.93 -4.19
CA GLN A 94 -21.74 15.11 -3.23
C GLN A 94 -22.54 13.83 -3.04
N GLU A 95 -22.94 13.18 -4.14
CA GLU A 95 -23.65 11.90 -4.13
C GLU A 95 -22.85 10.82 -3.38
N HIS A 96 -21.53 10.76 -3.61
CA HIS A 96 -20.65 9.84 -2.93
C HIS A 96 -20.63 10.07 -1.41
N GLU A 97 -20.47 11.32 -0.97
CA GLU A 97 -20.48 11.64 0.46
C GLU A 97 -21.81 11.29 1.12
N ASP A 98 -22.93 11.65 0.49
CA ASP A 98 -24.27 11.39 1.03
C ASP A 98 -24.56 9.89 1.14
N ASN A 99 -24.13 9.11 0.15
CA ASN A 99 -24.24 7.65 0.19
C ASN A 99 -23.44 7.03 1.36
N VAL A 100 -22.23 7.53 1.63
CA VAL A 100 -21.41 7.03 2.74
C VAL A 100 -21.97 7.47 4.09
N ARG A 101 -22.51 8.69 4.18
CA ARG A 101 -23.21 9.18 5.37
C ARG A 101 -24.44 8.33 5.69
N ALA A 102 -25.26 8.05 4.69
CA ALA A 102 -26.44 7.19 4.81
C ALA A 102 -26.08 5.74 5.21
N ALA A 103 -24.87 5.28 4.87
CA ALA A 103 -24.35 3.97 5.26
C ALA A 103 -23.81 3.91 6.72
N GLY A 104 -24.04 4.94 7.54
CA GLY A 104 -23.73 4.95 8.97
C GLY A 104 -22.49 5.76 9.37
N PHE A 105 -21.98 6.62 8.48
CA PHE A 105 -20.84 7.50 8.76
C PHE A 105 -21.23 8.98 8.62
N PRO A 106 -22.06 9.54 9.53
CA PRO A 106 -22.67 10.86 9.36
C PRO A 106 -21.65 12.00 9.17
N GLU A 107 -20.47 11.87 9.81
CA GLU A 107 -19.38 12.86 9.73
C GLU A 107 -18.44 12.65 8.52
N TYR A 108 -18.78 11.74 7.60
CA TYR A 108 -17.92 11.44 6.46
C TYR A 108 -17.82 12.64 5.51
N SER A 109 -16.59 12.89 5.06
CA SER A 109 -16.26 13.82 3.99
C SER A 109 -14.98 13.36 3.29
N VAL A 110 -14.83 13.74 2.02
CA VAL A 110 -13.58 13.56 1.27
C VAL A 110 -12.60 14.65 1.70
N ARG A 111 -11.45 14.25 2.23
CA ARG A 111 -10.47 15.15 2.86
C ARG A 111 -9.09 15.02 2.22
N PRO A 112 -8.33 16.12 2.06
CA PRO A 112 -8.69 17.49 2.43
C PRO A 112 -9.71 18.10 1.45
N ALA A 113 -10.48 19.07 1.96
CA ALA A 113 -11.39 19.87 1.13
C ALA A 113 -10.64 20.60 -0.01
N GLY A 114 -11.38 21.06 -1.01
CA GLY A 114 -10.86 21.83 -2.14
C GLY A 114 -11.39 21.33 -3.48
N THR A 115 -11.41 22.21 -4.47
CA THR A 115 -11.93 21.92 -5.82
C THR A 115 -10.88 21.21 -6.66
N ARG A 116 -11.24 20.05 -7.23
CA ARG A 116 -10.38 19.23 -8.10
C ARG A 116 -11.24 18.64 -9.22
N ALA A 117 -10.62 18.29 -10.34
CA ALA A 117 -11.33 17.66 -11.47
C ALA A 117 -11.78 16.22 -11.14
N GLU A 118 -11.01 15.56 -10.28
CA GLU A 118 -11.26 14.21 -9.81
C GLU A 118 -10.75 14.08 -8.37
N TYR A 119 -11.38 13.19 -7.62
CA TYR A 119 -11.05 12.86 -6.27
C TYR A 119 -10.80 11.36 -6.17
N THR A 120 -10.06 10.99 -5.13
CA THR A 120 -10.15 9.65 -4.60
C THR A 120 -10.68 9.69 -3.17
N SER A 121 -11.13 8.56 -2.65
CA SER A 121 -11.32 8.41 -1.22
C SER A 121 -11.07 6.99 -0.79
N ILE A 122 -10.31 6.82 0.29
CA ILE A 122 -10.28 5.55 1.03
C ILE A 122 -11.68 5.31 1.62
N ILE A 123 -12.36 4.28 1.13
CA ILE A 123 -13.72 3.94 1.60
C ILE A 123 -13.72 2.69 2.46
N TRP A 124 -12.84 1.73 2.20
CA TRP A 124 -12.66 0.53 3.03
C TRP A 124 -11.22 0.48 3.47
N LEU A 125 -10.98 0.22 4.75
CA LEU A 125 -9.64 0.12 5.31
C LEU A 125 -9.72 -0.74 6.56
N GLU A 126 -8.94 -1.82 6.57
CA GLU A 126 -9.01 -2.82 7.62
C GLU A 126 -7.62 -3.09 8.21
N PRO A 127 -7.51 -3.27 9.54
CA PRO A 127 -8.61 -3.21 10.51
C PRO A 127 -9.14 -1.78 10.68
N PHE A 128 -10.47 -1.61 10.82
CA PHE A 128 -11.10 -0.31 11.00
C PHE A 128 -10.98 0.24 12.44
N ASP A 129 -9.77 0.19 12.99
CA ASP A 129 -9.42 0.69 14.31
C ASP A 129 -9.26 2.21 14.36
N TRP A 130 -9.04 2.76 15.57
CA TRP A 130 -8.90 4.20 15.81
C TRP A 130 -7.81 4.87 14.94
N ARG A 131 -6.75 4.13 14.60
CA ARG A 131 -5.61 4.63 13.83
C ARG A 131 -5.99 4.72 12.35
N ASN A 132 -6.59 3.66 11.82
CA ASN A 132 -6.98 3.55 10.42
C ASN A 132 -8.20 4.41 10.07
N GLN A 133 -9.12 4.64 11.00
CA GLN A 133 -10.25 5.56 10.84
C GLN A 133 -9.83 6.97 10.43
N ARG A 134 -8.62 7.43 10.80
CA ARG A 134 -8.10 8.76 10.42
C ARG A 134 -7.89 8.90 8.91
N ALA A 135 -7.58 7.80 8.24
CA ALA A 135 -7.42 7.73 6.79
C ALA A 135 -8.74 7.50 6.04
N PHE A 136 -9.83 7.15 6.73
CA PHE A 136 -11.15 7.03 6.11
C PHE A 136 -11.61 8.39 5.57
N GLY A 137 -12.02 8.42 4.30
CA GLY A 137 -12.33 9.69 3.61
C GLY A 137 -11.11 10.40 3.03
N TYR A 138 -9.89 9.90 3.22
CA TYR A 138 -8.72 10.59 2.70
C TYR A 138 -8.59 10.44 1.18
N ASP A 139 -8.39 11.58 0.51
CA ASP A 139 -8.11 11.72 -0.90
C ASP A 139 -6.63 11.48 -1.17
N MET A 140 -6.33 10.29 -1.71
CA MET A 140 -4.99 9.87 -2.11
C MET A 140 -4.41 10.73 -3.24
N PHE A 141 -5.24 11.44 -4.00
CA PHE A 141 -4.78 12.34 -5.07
C PHE A 141 -4.41 13.74 -4.55
N ALA A 142 -4.75 14.06 -3.29
CA ALA A 142 -4.39 15.34 -2.69
C ALA A 142 -2.90 15.48 -2.38
N GLU A 143 -2.17 14.37 -2.27
CA GLU A 143 -0.72 14.37 -2.05
C GLU A 143 0.02 13.90 -3.33
N PRO A 144 0.95 14.69 -3.89
CA PRO A 144 1.58 14.39 -5.18
C PRO A 144 2.29 13.03 -5.27
N THR A 145 2.96 12.59 -4.21
CA THR A 145 3.70 11.32 -4.20
C THR A 145 2.77 10.12 -4.29
N ARG A 146 1.67 10.16 -3.54
CA ARG A 146 0.60 9.15 -3.60
C ARG A 146 -0.11 9.18 -4.94
N ARG A 147 -0.47 10.37 -5.42
CA ARG A 147 -1.10 10.55 -6.74
C ARG A 147 -0.28 9.88 -7.84
N ALA A 148 1.02 10.20 -7.93
CA ALA A 148 1.89 9.64 -8.95
C ALA A 148 1.98 8.10 -8.89
N ALA A 149 1.97 7.51 -7.69
CA ALA A 149 1.95 6.05 -7.55
C ALA A 149 0.61 5.44 -7.96
N MET A 150 -0.50 6.04 -7.54
CA MET A 150 -1.84 5.57 -7.88
C MET A 150 -2.15 5.71 -9.38
N GLU A 151 -1.70 6.79 -10.02
CA GLU A 151 -1.80 6.96 -11.48
C GLU A 151 -1.00 5.88 -12.22
N ARG A 152 0.25 5.62 -11.82
CA ARG A 152 1.02 4.49 -12.39
C ARG A 152 0.31 3.16 -12.20
N ALA A 153 -0.21 2.90 -11.01
CA ALA A 153 -0.91 1.66 -10.70
C ALA A 153 -2.20 1.49 -11.54
N ARG A 154 -2.92 2.59 -11.77
CA ARG A 154 -4.11 2.63 -12.65
C ARG A 154 -3.73 2.38 -14.10
N ASP A 155 -2.70 3.06 -14.60
CA ASP A 155 -2.36 3.08 -16.02
C ASP A 155 -1.67 1.79 -16.46
N THR A 156 -0.93 1.13 -15.57
CA THR A 156 -0.21 -0.13 -15.86
C THR A 156 -1.00 -1.37 -15.46
N GLY A 157 -1.91 -1.26 -14.49
CA GLY A 157 -2.54 -2.41 -13.84
C GLY A 157 -1.61 -3.15 -12.86
N GLU A 158 -0.36 -2.72 -12.74
CA GLU A 158 0.64 -3.33 -11.86
C GLU A 158 0.71 -2.64 -10.49
N PRO A 159 1.16 -3.33 -9.43
CA PRO A 159 1.40 -2.72 -8.13
C PRO A 159 2.47 -1.62 -8.20
N ALA A 160 2.15 -0.45 -7.64
CA ALA A 160 3.05 0.69 -7.53
C ALA A 160 3.31 1.06 -6.06
N LEU A 161 4.60 1.21 -5.74
CA LEU A 161 5.08 1.66 -4.44
C LEU A 161 5.24 3.20 -4.44
N THR A 162 4.78 3.87 -3.38
CA THR A 162 5.13 5.28 -3.14
C THR A 162 6.58 5.40 -2.68
N ARG A 163 7.20 6.57 -2.87
CA ARG A 163 8.36 6.93 -2.03
C ARG A 163 7.94 7.04 -0.55
N LYS A 164 8.91 7.25 0.34
CA LYS A 164 8.68 7.49 1.77
C LYS A 164 7.64 8.59 1.95
N VAL A 165 6.53 8.30 2.63
CA VAL A 165 5.45 9.24 2.93
C VAL A 165 5.13 9.20 4.42
N LYS A 166 4.68 10.33 4.97
CA LYS A 166 4.03 10.33 6.29
C LYS A 166 2.64 9.73 6.12
N LEU A 167 2.34 8.66 6.85
CA LEU A 167 1.00 8.07 6.79
C LEU A 167 0.01 9.00 7.53
N VAL A 168 -1.20 9.12 7.00
CA VAL A 168 -2.29 9.96 7.60
C VAL A 168 -2.68 9.43 8.99
N GLN A 169 -2.40 8.15 9.20
CA GLN A 169 -2.67 7.37 10.40
C GLN A 169 -1.73 7.72 11.57
N GLU A 170 -0.56 8.31 11.31
CA GLU A 170 0.43 8.60 12.35
C GLU A 170 0.02 9.77 13.26
N THR A 171 0.33 9.69 14.55
CA THR A 171 0.21 10.80 15.50
C THR A 171 1.49 11.65 15.50
N SER A 172 1.43 12.83 16.14
CA SER A 172 2.59 13.68 16.38
C SER A 172 3.57 13.11 17.41
N GLU A 173 3.11 12.18 18.25
CA GLU A 173 3.91 11.61 19.35
C GLU A 173 4.77 10.42 18.92
N ALA A 174 4.45 9.75 17.81
CA ALA A 174 5.28 8.69 17.24
C ALA A 174 5.16 8.62 15.70
N PRO A 175 5.58 9.67 14.97
CA PRO A 175 5.47 9.68 13.52
C PRO A 175 6.40 8.63 12.89
N GLN A 176 5.85 7.50 12.48
CA GLN A 176 6.60 6.53 11.70
C GLN A 176 6.59 6.92 10.22
N ALA A 177 7.77 6.92 9.62
CA ALA A 177 7.83 7.01 8.17
C ALA A 177 7.51 5.64 7.57
N GLY A 178 6.54 5.63 6.66
CA GLY A 178 6.11 4.43 5.96
C GLY A 178 6.17 4.59 4.44
N PHE A 179 5.73 3.56 3.76
CA PHE A 179 5.45 3.58 2.33
C PHE A 179 4.08 2.95 2.10
N LEU A 180 3.39 3.39 1.06
CA LEU A 180 2.13 2.82 0.62
C LEU A 180 2.39 2.00 -0.63
N ILE A 181 1.91 0.77 -0.66
CA ILE A 181 1.87 -0.04 -1.88
C ILE A 181 0.41 -0.07 -2.31
N GLY A 182 0.15 0.40 -3.53
CA GLY A 182 -1.19 0.38 -4.13
C GLY A 182 -1.15 -0.37 -5.46
N VAL A 183 -2.28 -0.89 -5.89
CA VAL A 183 -2.47 -1.46 -7.22
C VAL A 183 -3.78 -0.94 -7.79
N GLY A 184 -3.84 -0.69 -9.10
CA GLY A 184 -5.07 -0.25 -9.74
C GLY A 184 -6.12 -1.36 -9.70
N ALA A 185 -7.32 -1.07 -9.19
CA ALA A 185 -8.44 -1.98 -9.22
C ALA A 185 -9.61 -1.33 -9.96
N ILE A 186 -10.00 -1.91 -11.09
CA ILE A 186 -11.22 -1.50 -11.80
C ILE A 186 -12.37 -2.37 -11.29
N LYS A 187 -13.28 -1.79 -10.50
CA LYS A 187 -14.54 -2.45 -10.15
C LYS A 187 -15.45 -2.41 -11.38
N CYS A 188 -15.76 -3.56 -11.97
CA CYS A 188 -16.68 -3.64 -13.11
C CYS A 188 -18.09 -3.20 -12.66
N HIS A 189 -18.59 -2.12 -13.26
CA HIS A 189 -19.95 -1.64 -13.01
C HIS A 189 -20.98 -2.56 -13.71
N PRO A 190 -22.08 -2.99 -13.05
CA PRO A 190 -23.01 -3.99 -13.59
C PRO A 190 -23.68 -3.62 -14.92
N SER A 191 -23.75 -2.33 -15.28
CA SER A 191 -24.46 -1.88 -16.48
C SER A 191 -23.71 -2.12 -17.80
N ARG A 192 -22.44 -2.56 -17.79
CA ARG A 192 -21.66 -2.83 -19.02
C ARG A 192 -21.75 -4.26 -19.56
N ARG A 193 -22.53 -5.15 -18.95
CA ARG A 193 -22.89 -6.45 -19.58
C ARG A 193 -24.17 -6.31 -20.43
N ARG A 194 -24.10 -5.61 -21.56
CA ARG A 194 -25.04 -5.83 -22.67
C ARG A 194 -24.30 -5.72 -24.00
N ARG A 195 -24.54 -6.74 -24.84
CA ARG A 195 -24.13 -6.94 -26.24
C ARG A 195 -22.69 -7.41 -26.46
N ILE A 196 -22.51 -8.72 -26.37
CA ILE A 196 -22.00 -9.46 -27.52
C ILE A 196 -23.04 -10.55 -27.77
N SER A 197 -23.83 -10.34 -28.83
CA SER A 197 -24.64 -11.35 -29.52
C SER A 197 -23.72 -12.21 -30.38
#